data_AF-A0A838G9I9-F1
#
_entry.id   AF-A0A838G9I9-F1
#
_cell.length_a   1.000
_cell.length_b   1.000
_cell.length_c   1.000
_cell.angle_alpha   90.00
_cell.angle_beta   90.00
_cell.angle_gamma   90.00
#
_symmetry.space_group_name_H-M   'P 1'
#
loop_
_entity.id
_entity.type
_entity.pdbx_description
1 polymer ?
#
loop_
_entity_poly.entity_id
_entity_poly.type
_entity_poly.pdbx_seq_one_letter_code
_entity_poly.pdbx_strand_id
1 'polypeptide(L)'
;MPNNLGQTTHDVSAVNDSGPAHDDARPGFVALLREPNMRRLWSAQAFSSAGESLAQIAMPLLVYELTGSARLVGFIALLLILPRVLLSPVTGLLVDRVNRRRLMILADSWRLALVAIVPFTTGIWPLALLAAGIAIGNAVARPAELATVPSVAGPGRLVSALSLVQVTSGVIRIAAPAAGAA
;
A
#
# COMPACT_ATOMS: atom_id res chain seq x y z
N MET A 1 -46.95 -65.39 -0.58
CA MET A 1 -45.81 -64.47 -0.37
C MET A 1 -44.86 -64.58 -1.55
N PRO A 2 -44.78 -63.54 -2.40
CA PRO A 2 -43.59 -63.27 -3.20
C PRO A 2 -42.98 -61.89 -2.90
N ASN A 3 -41.66 -61.87 -3.01
CA ASN A 3 -40.70 -60.79 -2.83
C ASN A 3 -40.79 -59.77 -3.98
N ASN A 4 -40.63 -58.48 -3.69
CA ASN A 4 -40.41 -57.46 -4.73
C ASN A 4 -39.41 -56.40 -4.22
N LEU A 5 -38.13 -56.75 -4.31
CA LEU A 5 -37.01 -55.83 -4.17
C LEU A 5 -36.58 -55.44 -5.59
N GLY A 6 -36.95 -54.24 -6.01
CA GLY A 6 -36.49 -53.64 -7.25
C GLY A 6 -37.30 -52.41 -7.62
N GLN A 7 -36.58 -51.32 -7.91
CA GLN A 7 -37.06 -50.02 -8.43
C GLN A 7 -37.58 -49.07 -7.33
N THR A 8 -37.14 -47.81 -7.21
CA THR A 8 -36.56 -46.93 -8.23
C THR A 8 -35.94 -45.70 -7.55
N THR A 9 -34.69 -45.43 -7.93
CA THR A 9 -34.11 -44.10 -8.19
C THR A 9 -34.29 -43.02 -7.14
N HIS A 10 -33.18 -42.74 -6.44
CA HIS A 10 -32.82 -41.41 -6.01
C HIS A 10 -33.16 -40.38 -7.08
N ASP A 11 -34.21 -39.60 -6.84
CA ASP A 11 -34.53 -38.41 -7.62
C ASP A 11 -33.54 -37.30 -7.21
N VAL A 12 -32.37 -37.31 -7.86
CA VAL A 12 -31.35 -36.24 -7.77
C VAL A 12 -31.68 -35.12 -8.78
N SER A 13 -32.82 -35.20 -9.48
CA SER A 13 -33.13 -34.31 -10.61
C SER A 13 -33.80 -33.00 -10.20
N ALA A 14 -34.08 -32.77 -8.91
CA ALA A 14 -34.74 -31.54 -8.44
C ALA A 14 -33.80 -30.47 -7.84
N VAL A 15 -32.46 -30.65 -7.90
CA VAL A 15 -31.49 -29.63 -7.39
C VAL A 15 -30.98 -28.71 -8.51
N ASN A 16 -31.50 -28.84 -9.73
CA ASN A 16 -31.02 -28.06 -10.87
C ASN A 16 -32.17 -27.40 -11.61
N ASP A 17 -32.85 -26.45 -10.96
CA ASP A 17 -33.65 -25.45 -11.68
C ASP A 17 -33.61 -24.09 -10.99
N SER A 18 -33.22 -23.09 -11.79
CA SER A 18 -33.29 -21.64 -11.54
C SER A 18 -32.31 -21.02 -10.54
N GLY A 19 -31.04 -20.96 -10.95
CA GLY A 19 -30.20 -19.85 -10.51
C GLY A 19 -30.76 -18.53 -11.06
N PRO A 20 -30.94 -17.49 -10.23
CA PRO A 20 -30.57 -16.16 -10.66
C PRO A 20 -29.04 -16.12 -10.60
N ALA A 21 -28.39 -15.92 -11.74
CA ALA A 21 -27.04 -15.38 -11.75
C ALA A 21 -27.11 -14.01 -11.06
N HIS A 22 -26.96 -13.98 -9.74
CA HIS A 22 -26.61 -12.75 -9.08
C HIS A 22 -25.29 -12.35 -9.70
N ASP A 23 -25.37 -11.24 -10.42
CA ASP A 23 -24.27 -10.46 -10.94
C ASP A 23 -23.47 -9.92 -9.74
N ASP A 24 -22.88 -10.81 -8.94
CA ASP A 24 -21.86 -10.57 -7.92
C ASP A 24 -20.53 -10.21 -8.59
N ALA A 25 -20.62 -9.56 -9.76
CA ALA A 25 -19.50 -9.04 -10.51
C ALA A 25 -18.87 -7.94 -9.67
N ARG A 26 -17.88 -8.35 -8.86
CA ARG A 26 -17.01 -7.44 -8.11
C ARG A 26 -16.65 -6.28 -9.04
N PRO A 27 -16.94 -5.03 -8.66
CA PRO A 27 -16.79 -3.91 -9.58
C PRO A 27 -15.35 -3.84 -10.08
N GLY A 28 -15.21 -3.77 -11.41
CA GLY A 28 -13.90 -3.68 -12.06
C GLY A 28 -13.16 -2.39 -11.68
N PHE A 29 -11.85 -2.37 -11.91
CA PHE A 29 -10.98 -1.23 -11.55
C PHE A 29 -11.46 0.09 -12.18
N VAL A 30 -11.95 0.06 -13.41
CA VAL A 30 -12.50 1.24 -14.10
C VAL A 30 -13.74 1.79 -13.36
N ALA A 31 -14.62 0.92 -12.87
CA ALA A 31 -15.80 1.32 -12.12
C ALA A 31 -15.43 1.95 -10.77
N LEU A 32 -14.32 1.53 -10.15
CA LEU A 32 -13.79 2.14 -8.93
C LEU A 32 -13.18 3.52 -9.20
N LEU A 33 -12.41 3.66 -10.28
CA LEU A 33 -11.78 4.93 -10.65
C LEU A 33 -12.76 6.00 -11.20
N ARG A 34 -13.99 5.59 -11.55
CA ARG A 34 -15.07 6.54 -11.88
C ARG A 34 -15.61 7.28 -10.65
N GLU A 35 -15.51 6.68 -9.46
CA GLU A 35 -15.93 7.32 -8.22
C GLU A 35 -14.94 8.44 -7.82
N PRO A 36 -15.38 9.71 -7.70
CA PRO A 36 -14.48 10.83 -7.45
C PRO A 36 -13.65 10.68 -6.17
N ASN A 37 -14.25 10.16 -5.09
CA ASN A 37 -13.57 9.98 -3.80
C ASN A 37 -12.52 8.86 -3.88
N MET A 38 -12.86 7.74 -4.53
CA MET A 38 -11.94 6.63 -4.72
C MET A 38 -10.78 7.02 -5.64
N ARG A 39 -11.04 7.74 -6.73
CA ARG A 39 -10.01 8.23 -7.64
C ARG A 39 -9.01 9.15 -6.93
N ARG A 40 -9.50 10.08 -6.10
CA ARG A 40 -8.65 10.99 -5.31
C ARG A 40 -7.79 10.24 -4.30
N LEU A 41 -8.36 9.24 -3.61
CA LEU A 41 -7.62 8.41 -2.67
C LEU A 41 -6.55 7.59 -3.40
N TRP A 42 -6.92 6.93 -4.50
CA TRP A 42 -6.02 6.12 -5.31
C TRP A 42 -4.86 6.94 -5.87
N SER A 43 -5.12 8.14 -6.41
CA SER A 43 -4.05 9.00 -6.93
C SER A 43 -3.09 9.44 -5.82
N ALA A 44 -3.60 9.81 -4.64
CA ALA A 44 -2.75 10.20 -3.52
C ALA A 44 -1.86 9.04 -3.06
N GLN A 45 -2.42 7.83 -2.94
CA GLN A 45 -1.65 6.62 -2.58
C GLN A 45 -0.61 6.25 -3.64
N ALA A 46 -0.93 6.42 -4.93
CA ALA A 46 0.00 6.20 -6.02
C ALA A 46 1.20 7.15 -5.92
N PHE A 47 0.97 8.47 -5.76
CA PHE A 47 2.05 9.45 -5.58
C PHE A 47 2.89 9.18 -4.32
N SER A 48 2.24 8.87 -3.19
CA SER A 48 2.91 8.52 -1.94
C SER A 48 3.82 7.30 -2.11
N SER A 49 3.33 6.26 -2.78
CA SER A 49 4.07 5.02 -3.09
C SER A 49 5.25 5.28 -4.02
N ALA A 50 5.10 6.20 -4.99
CA ALA A 50 6.16 6.56 -5.93
C ALA A 50 7.30 7.28 -5.22
N GLY A 51 6.97 8.29 -4.40
CA GLY A 51 7.97 8.99 -3.60
C GLY A 51 8.69 8.08 -2.61
N GLU A 52 7.98 7.11 -2.02
CA GLU A 52 8.58 6.09 -1.16
C GLU A 52 9.57 5.20 -1.94
N SER A 53 9.17 4.70 -3.11
CA SER A 53 9.99 3.81 -3.93
C SER A 53 11.25 4.52 -4.44
N LEU A 54 11.12 5.80 -4.84
CA LEU A 54 12.26 6.63 -5.20
C LEU A 54 13.20 6.85 -4.01
N ALA A 55 12.69 7.23 -2.85
CA ALA A 55 13.51 7.46 -1.65
C ALA A 55 14.29 6.20 -1.23
N GLN A 56 13.70 5.01 -1.43
CA GLN A 56 14.37 3.74 -1.12
C GLN A 56 15.64 3.48 -1.93
N ILE A 57 15.78 4.08 -3.11
CA ILE A 57 16.92 3.86 -4.01
C ILE A 57 17.78 5.11 -4.11
N ALA A 58 17.17 6.30 -4.21
CA ALA A 58 17.86 7.57 -4.29
C ALA A 58 18.70 7.85 -3.03
N MET A 59 18.20 7.58 -1.82
CA MET A 59 18.97 7.86 -0.59
C MET A 59 20.24 7.01 -0.48
N PRO A 60 20.19 5.66 -0.64
CA PRO A 60 21.40 4.85 -0.64
C PRO A 60 22.38 5.22 -1.76
N LEU A 61 21.88 5.53 -2.96
CA LEU A 61 22.73 5.97 -4.08
C LEU A 61 23.42 7.30 -3.79
N LEU A 62 22.68 8.31 -3.30
CA LEU A 62 23.22 9.61 -2.92
C LEU A 62 24.34 9.46 -1.87
N VAL A 63 24.14 8.58 -0.89
CA VAL A 63 25.15 8.28 0.13
C VAL A 63 26.38 7.61 -0.49
N TYR A 64 26.18 6.72 -1.47
CA TYR A 64 27.29 6.12 -2.19
C TYR A 64 28.08 7.16 -2.99
N GLU A 65 27.41 8.04 -3.72
CA GLU A 65 28.05 9.11 -4.51
C GLU A 65 28.86 10.07 -3.62
N LEU A 66 28.33 10.41 -2.44
CA LEU A 66 29.00 11.34 -1.52
C LEU A 66 30.16 10.71 -0.74
N THR A 67 30.14 9.39 -0.51
CA THR A 67 31.09 8.74 0.42
C THR A 67 31.94 7.62 -0.17
N GLY A 68 31.54 7.07 -1.31
CA GLY A 68 32.14 5.87 -1.92
C GLY A 68 32.02 4.59 -1.10
N SER A 69 31.27 4.60 0.02
CA SER A 69 31.32 3.52 1.01
C SER A 69 30.07 2.64 1.00
N ALA A 70 30.21 1.40 0.52
CA ALA A 70 29.14 0.40 0.53
C ALA A 70 28.61 0.07 1.94
N ARG A 71 29.45 0.21 2.98
CA ARG A 71 29.03 0.00 4.39
C ARG A 71 27.98 1.02 4.82
N LEU A 72 28.16 2.27 4.40
CA LEU A 72 27.26 3.37 4.74
C LEU A 72 25.94 3.27 3.96
N VAL A 73 26.00 2.82 2.71
CA VAL A 73 24.80 2.47 1.91
C VAL A 73 23.95 1.42 2.64
N GLY A 74 24.57 0.33 3.11
CA GLY A 74 23.88 -0.71 3.87
C GLY A 74 23.27 -0.20 5.17
N PHE A 75 23.97 0.68 5.89
CA PHE A 75 23.45 1.32 7.10
C PHE A 75 22.21 2.19 6.83
N ILE A 76 22.23 2.98 5.76
CA ILE A 76 21.09 3.81 5.36
C ILE A 76 19.92 2.96 4.90
N ALA A 77 20.16 1.91 4.12
CA ALA A 77 19.13 0.95 3.74
C ALA A 77 18.46 0.30 4.96
N LEU A 78 19.26 -0.04 5.98
CA LEU A 78 18.73 -0.56 7.24
C LEU A 78 17.85 0.49 7.95
N LEU A 79 18.28 1.75 8.04
CA LEU A 79 17.50 2.83 8.63
C LEU A 79 16.18 3.11 7.88
N LEU A 80 16.10 2.80 6.59
CA LEU A 80 14.85 2.95 5.83
C LEU A 80 13.82 1.88 6.16
N ILE A 81 14.26 0.72 6.65
CA ILE A 81 13.41 -0.44 6.96
C ILE A 81 13.12 -0.53 8.46
N LEU A 82 14.14 -0.32 9.29
CA LEU A 82 14.12 -0.58 10.74
C LEU A 82 12.99 0.14 11.48
N PRO A 83 12.73 1.45 11.28
CA PRO A 83 11.63 2.14 11.95
C PRO A 83 10.26 1.54 11.60
N ARG A 84 10.08 1.02 10.39
CA ARG A 84 8.80 0.43 9.98
C ARG A 84 8.51 -0.86 10.72
N VAL A 85 9.54 -1.69 10.91
CA VAL A 85 9.41 -2.95 11.67
C VAL A 85 9.12 -2.63 13.14
N LEU A 86 9.91 -1.74 13.74
CA LEU A 86 9.80 -1.40 15.16
C LEU A 86 8.51 -0.65 15.50
N LEU A 87 8.05 0.24 14.62
CA LEU A 87 6.84 1.04 14.84
C LEU A 87 5.56 0.34 14.36
N SER A 88 5.65 -0.82 13.71
CA SER A 88 4.46 -1.56 13.27
C SER A 88 3.39 -1.79 14.36
N PRO A 89 3.71 -2.11 15.64
CA PRO A 89 2.69 -2.29 16.67
C PRO A 89 2.09 -0.95 17.13
N VAL A 90 2.94 0.08 17.23
CA VAL A 90 2.58 1.42 17.73
C VAL A 90 1.66 2.11 16.72
N THR A 91 1.96 1.98 15.43
CA THR A 91 1.18 2.59 14.36
C THR A 91 -0.22 2.00 14.24
N GLY A 92 -0.41 0.71 14.57
CA GLY A 92 -1.74 0.10 14.68
C GLY A 92 -2.62 0.79 15.73
N LEU A 93 -2.09 0.93 16.96
CA LEU A 93 -2.80 1.62 18.05
C LEU A 93 -3.10 3.09 17.72
N LEU A 94 -2.19 3.76 17.00
CA LEU A 94 -2.34 5.16 16.66
C LEU A 94 -3.43 5.40 15.60
N VAL A 95 -3.52 4.51 14.60
CA VAL A 95 -4.52 4.60 13.52
C VAL A 95 -5.95 4.35 14.03
N ASP A 96 -6.10 3.59 15.12
CA ASP A 96 -7.40 3.32 15.73
C ASP A 96 -7.91 4.51 16.56
N ARG A 97 -7.02 5.37 17.08
CA ARG A 97 -7.38 6.49 17.97
C ARG A 97 -7.42 7.86 17.29
N VAL A 98 -6.71 8.04 16.18
CA VAL A 98 -6.56 9.33 15.52
C VAL A 98 -7.33 9.37 14.20
N ASN A 99 -7.78 10.56 13.79
CA ASN A 99 -8.39 10.75 12.48
C ASN A 99 -7.38 10.40 11.36
N ARG A 100 -7.64 9.29 10.67
CA ARG A 100 -6.81 8.68 9.62
C ARG A 100 -6.39 9.67 8.54
N ARG A 101 -7.32 10.52 8.10
CA ARG A 101 -7.06 11.53 7.06
C ARG A 101 -6.06 12.59 7.53
N ARG A 102 -6.18 13.04 8.78
CA ARG A 102 -5.23 13.99 9.36
C ARG A 102 -3.84 13.37 9.52
N LEU A 103 -3.79 12.10 9.93
CA LEU A 103 -2.55 11.37 10.12
C LEU A 103 -1.79 11.19 8.78
N MET A 104 -2.49 10.83 7.71
CA MET A 104 -1.91 10.76 6.35
C MET A 104 -1.36 12.12 5.91
N ILE A 105 -2.16 13.19 6.01
CA ILE A 105 -1.72 14.53 5.59
C ILE A 105 -0.49 14.96 6.38
N LEU A 106 -0.44 14.72 7.69
CA LEU A 106 0.70 15.08 8.52
C LEU A 106 1.95 14.27 8.15
N ALA A 107 1.80 12.95 7.96
CA ALA A 107 2.91 12.07 7.58
C ALA A 107 3.49 12.44 6.21
N ASP A 108 2.64 12.71 5.22
CA ASP A 108 3.08 13.10 3.88
C ASP A 108 3.69 14.50 3.87
N SER A 109 3.12 15.45 4.61
CA SER A 109 3.69 16.80 4.76
C SER A 109 5.07 16.76 5.43
N TRP A 110 5.20 15.94 6.48
CA TRP A 110 6.48 15.69 7.16
C TRP A 110 7.52 15.11 6.20
N ARG A 111 7.15 14.06 5.45
CA ARG A 111 8.03 13.44 4.45
C ARG A 111 8.45 14.45 3.38
N LEU A 112 7.53 15.24 2.87
CA LEU A 112 7.80 16.26 1.86
C LEU A 112 8.82 17.29 2.37
N ALA A 113 8.64 17.77 3.61
CA ALA A 113 9.58 18.69 4.24
C ALA A 113 10.98 18.08 4.39
N LEU A 114 11.08 16.82 4.83
CA LEU A 114 12.36 16.13 4.95
C LEU A 114 13.05 15.92 3.60
N VAL A 115 12.31 15.50 2.58
CA VAL A 115 12.84 15.33 1.22
C VAL A 115 13.33 16.66 0.65
N ALA A 116 12.64 17.76 0.92
CA ALA A 116 13.06 19.10 0.50
C ALA A 116 14.38 19.55 1.15
N ILE A 117 14.75 19.01 2.31
CA ILE A 117 15.99 19.35 3.03
C ILE A 117 17.19 18.54 2.49
N VAL A 118 16.96 17.38 1.88
CA VAL A 118 18.01 16.50 1.33
C VAL A 118 19.03 17.24 0.45
N PRO A 119 18.64 18.03 -0.58
CA PRO A 119 19.61 18.70 -1.46
C PRO A 119 20.50 19.73 -0.76
N PHE A 120 20.10 20.23 0.41
CA PHE A 120 20.89 21.19 1.20
C PHE A 120 21.85 20.52 2.18
N THR A 121 21.86 19.18 2.22
CA THR A 121 22.61 18.41 3.22
C THR A 121 23.79 17.69 2.57
N THR A 122 25.00 17.92 3.08
CA THR A 122 26.24 17.28 2.57
C THR A 122 26.86 16.28 3.54
N GLY A 123 26.36 16.20 4.77
CA GLY A 123 26.90 15.31 5.80
C GLY A 123 26.17 13.97 5.89
N ILE A 124 26.92 12.90 6.20
CA ILE A 124 26.35 11.56 6.36
C ILE A 124 25.35 11.45 7.52
N TRP A 125 25.67 12.04 8.68
CA TRP A 125 24.81 12.01 9.85
C TRP A 125 23.47 12.70 9.62
N PRO A 126 23.41 13.93 9.08
CA PRO A 126 22.13 14.53 8.74
C PRO A 126 21.38 13.77 7.63
N LEU A 127 22.06 13.18 6.64
CA LEU A 127 21.39 12.27 5.68
C LEU A 127 20.78 11.04 6.36
N ALA A 128 21.47 10.43 7.32
CA ALA A 128 20.96 9.31 8.10
C ALA A 128 19.73 9.71 8.95
N LEU A 129 19.74 10.89 9.55
CA LEU A 129 18.59 11.43 10.28
C LEU A 129 17.40 11.69 9.35
N LEU A 130 17.64 12.25 8.16
CA LEU A 130 16.60 12.46 7.15
C LEU A 130 16.02 11.11 6.68
N ALA A 131 16.86 10.12 6.40
CA ALA A 131 16.43 8.78 6.01
C ALA A 131 15.57 8.12 7.10
N ALA A 132 16.00 8.20 8.36
CA ALA A 132 15.24 7.70 9.49
C ALA A 132 13.90 8.44 9.66
N GLY A 133 13.89 9.77 9.53
CA GLY A 133 12.68 10.59 9.61
C GLY A 133 11.68 10.28 8.51
N ILE A 134 12.15 10.07 7.28
CA ILE A 134 11.33 9.64 6.14
C ILE A 134 10.77 8.23 6.40
N ALA A 135 11.58 7.32 6.94
CA ALA A 135 11.15 5.97 7.28
C ALA A 135 10.07 5.93 8.36
N ILE A 136 10.15 6.81 9.37
CA ILE A 136 9.11 6.99 10.40
C ILE A 136 7.80 7.48 9.76
N GLY A 137 7.87 8.51 8.90
CA GLY A 137 6.69 8.99 8.18
C GLY A 137 6.01 7.89 7.36
N ASN A 138 6.80 7.08 6.65
CA ASN A 138 6.30 5.92 5.90
C ASN A 138 5.64 4.86 6.79
N ALA A 139 6.22 4.60 7.98
CA ALA A 139 5.69 3.63 8.92
C ALA A 139 4.27 3.99 9.38
N VAL A 140 3.98 5.30 9.50
CA VAL A 140 2.67 5.82 9.93
C VAL A 140 1.68 5.93 8.76
N ALA A 141 2.15 6.35 7.59
CA ALA A 141 1.29 6.58 6.43
C ALA A 141 0.61 5.28 5.95
N ARG A 142 1.35 4.16 5.91
CA ARG A 142 0.86 2.93 5.29
C ARG A 142 -0.37 2.28 5.95
N PRO A 143 -0.43 2.09 7.28
CA PRO A 143 -1.63 1.57 7.92
C PRO A 143 -2.81 2.56 7.85
N ALA A 144 -2.54 3.87 7.88
CA ALA A 144 -3.58 4.88 7.71
C ALA A 144 -4.20 4.86 6.30
N GLU A 145 -3.39 4.67 5.26
CA GLU A 145 -3.84 4.47 3.88
C GLU A 145 -4.75 3.25 3.75
N LEU A 146 -4.31 2.09 4.24
CA LEU A 146 -5.07 0.84 4.18
C LEU A 146 -6.39 0.93 4.95
N ALA A 147 -6.41 1.61 6.09
CA ALA A 147 -7.62 1.83 6.87
C ALA A 147 -8.59 2.86 6.25
N THR A 148 -8.14 3.67 5.29
CA THR A 148 -8.97 4.66 4.58
C THR A 148 -9.66 4.05 3.34
N VAL A 149 -9.11 2.98 2.76
CA VAL A 149 -9.73 2.30 1.61
C VAL A 149 -11.14 1.76 1.92
N PRO A 150 -11.39 1.06 3.05
CA PRO A 150 -12.73 0.57 3.38
C PRO A 150 -13.78 1.66 3.55
N SER A 151 -13.41 2.80 4.14
CA SER A 151 -14.36 3.90 4.38
C SER A 151 -14.76 4.64 3.10
N VAL A 152 -13.94 4.55 2.04
CA VAL A 152 -14.21 5.19 0.74
C VAL A 152 -14.83 4.22 -0.26
N ALA A 153 -14.41 2.94 -0.27
CA ALA A 153 -14.88 1.96 -1.24
C ALA A 153 -16.20 1.26 -0.83
N GLY A 154 -16.48 1.17 0.47
CA GLY A 154 -17.59 0.40 1.02
C GLY A 154 -17.36 -1.13 1.00
N PRO A 155 -18.10 -1.90 1.82
CA PRO A 155 -17.84 -3.32 2.05
C PRO A 155 -17.97 -4.19 0.80
N GLY A 156 -18.92 -3.90 -0.10
CA GLY A 156 -19.13 -4.66 -1.33
C GLY A 156 -18.04 -4.52 -2.39
N ARG A 157 -17.15 -3.52 -2.28
CA ARG A 157 -16.10 -3.23 -3.27
C ARG A 157 -14.68 -3.32 -2.70
N LEU A 158 -14.56 -3.70 -1.44
CA LEU A 158 -13.31 -3.63 -0.68
C LEU A 158 -12.19 -4.47 -1.30
N VAL A 159 -12.50 -5.70 -1.72
CA VAL A 159 -11.51 -6.60 -2.33
C VAL A 159 -10.95 -5.98 -3.61
N SER A 160 -11.82 -5.53 -4.53
CA SER A 160 -11.39 -4.87 -5.77
C SER A 160 -10.58 -3.59 -5.51
N ALA A 161 -10.97 -2.81 -4.50
CA ALA A 161 -10.28 -1.57 -4.14
C ALA A 161 -8.87 -1.83 -3.58
N LEU A 162 -8.73 -2.82 -2.69
CA LEU A 162 -7.43 -3.24 -2.17
C LEU A 162 -6.56 -3.85 -3.27
N SER A 163 -7.12 -4.69 -4.14
CA SER A 163 -6.39 -5.25 -5.28
C SER A 163 -5.85 -4.15 -6.20
N LEU A 164 -6.66 -3.13 -6.51
CA LEU A 164 -6.23 -1.99 -7.32
C LEU A 164 -5.03 -1.27 -6.69
N VAL A 165 -5.10 -0.98 -5.39
CA VAL A 165 -4.01 -0.34 -4.65
C VAL A 165 -2.75 -1.21 -4.67
N GLN A 166 -2.87 -2.50 -4.39
CA GLN A 166 -1.72 -3.41 -4.34
C GLN A 166 -1.03 -3.57 -5.69
N VAL A 167 -1.80 -3.73 -6.78
CA VAL A 167 -1.25 -3.79 -8.14
C VAL A 167 -0.56 -2.48 -8.48
N THR A 168 -1.18 -1.34 -8.18
CA THR A 168 -0.60 -0.02 -8.42
C THR A 168 0.72 0.16 -7.68
N SER A 169 0.77 -0.14 -6.38
CA SER A 169 2.00 -0.05 -5.58
C SER A 169 3.08 -1.00 -6.09
N GLY A 170 2.73 -2.21 -6.53
CA GLY A 170 3.67 -3.16 -7.12
C GLY A 170 4.30 -2.63 -8.41
N VAL A 171 3.49 -2.11 -9.33
CA VAL A 171 3.97 -1.49 -10.58
C VAL A 171 4.88 -0.30 -10.27
N ILE A 172 4.48 0.57 -9.35
CA ILE A 172 5.25 1.75 -8.97
C ILE A 172 6.61 1.38 -8.38
N ARG A 173 6.69 0.35 -7.54
CA ARG A 173 7.95 -0.12 -6.95
C ARG A 173 8.98 -0.56 -7.99
N ILE A 174 8.50 -1.02 -9.15
CA ILE A 174 9.35 -1.44 -10.26
C ILE A 174 9.65 -0.25 -11.19
N ALA A 175 8.62 0.51 -11.55
CA ALA A 175 8.71 1.55 -12.57
C ALA A 175 9.33 2.86 -12.06
N ALA A 176 9.01 3.30 -10.83
CA ALA A 176 9.46 4.58 -10.32
C ALA A 176 10.99 4.68 -10.21
N PRO A 177 11.72 3.65 -9.71
CA PRO A 177 13.18 3.68 -9.71
C PRO A 177 13.79 3.78 -11.11
N ALA A 178 13.24 3.06 -12.09
CA ALA A 178 13.71 3.09 -13.47
C ALA A 178 13.51 4.48 -14.10
N ALA A 179 12.39 5.14 -13.80
CA ALA A 179 12.12 6.49 -14.29
C ALA A 179 12.97 7.56 -13.60
N GLY A 180 13.35 7.36 -12.34
CA GLY A 180 14.21 8.30 -11.59
C GLY A 180 15.71 8.19 -11.90
N ALA A 181 16.12 7.13 -12.59
CA ALA A 181 17.52 6.89 -12.99
C ALA A 181 17.85 7.36 -14.42
N ALA A 182 16.85 7.78 -15.19
CA ALA A 182 16.98 8.31 -16.55
C ALA A 182 17.07 9.85 -16.54
#